data_AF-R5ENK5-F1
#
_entry.id   AF-R5ENK5-F1
#
_cell.length_a   1.000
_cell.length_b   1.000
_cell.length_c   1.000
_cell.angle_alpha   90.00
_cell.angle_beta   90.00
_cell.angle_gamma   90.00
#
_symmetry.space_group_name_H-M   'P 1'
#
loop_
_entity.id
_entity.type
_entity.pdbx_description
1 polymer ?
#
loop_
_entity_poly.entity_id
_entity_poly.type
_entity_poly.pdbx_seq_one_letter_code
_entity_poly.pdbx_strand_id
1 'polypeptide(L)'
;MVTFMKGFFDLLKTTPGDEGAISKAVITGCLKVAKNSLFTGVNNFKVNTVLATNKDLTGIIGFTKDETYQILKDYEMDDYATDVKNNYDGYKFCDKEIFCPWDVINYLDENYQNNLNGHKTLVKANNYWANSTSSPALYEYLGFLTDNDNQKMQNLVDAKSIKFELNESMNYDTLSEHNSNDFWSLLLHTGYLTLDWERTKKEELKKDCKTNKDVFARIPNLEILGCFNNNIKEKFSSDFKVLNLRNKFVNALSCGNQKEIYDVLFDMLQKYVSIRDTATKAPHENYYHGFINGIFTSCEKLVSEYHSNYESGNGYLDITFKAERNTKAVIIEIKATSNEVDMDELAAKALSQIEEMNYAQPFFKQSKITEIYAYGLVFCKKDCLVVCKKLK
;
A
#
# COMPACT_ATOMS: atom_id res chain seq x y z
N MET A 1 -27.32 -18.64 -3.16
CA MET A 1 -26.76 -17.66 -4.12
C MET A 1 -26.88 -18.14 -5.57
N VAL A 2 -26.34 -19.32 -5.93
CA VAL A 2 -26.40 -19.84 -7.31
C VAL A 2 -27.82 -19.93 -7.88
N THR A 3 -28.79 -20.46 -7.12
CA THR A 3 -30.20 -20.54 -7.53
C THR A 3 -30.82 -19.17 -7.81
N PHE A 4 -30.51 -18.18 -6.97
CA PHE A 4 -30.97 -16.80 -7.14
C PHE A 4 -30.40 -16.19 -8.41
N MET A 5 -29.08 -16.30 -8.61
CA MET A 5 -28.42 -15.78 -9.80
C MET A 5 -28.97 -16.44 -11.06
N LYS A 6 -29.16 -17.77 -11.06
CA LYS A 6 -29.74 -18.49 -12.19
C LYS A 6 -31.12 -17.94 -12.59
N GLY A 7 -32.02 -17.76 -11.62
CA GLY A 7 -33.35 -17.17 -11.86
C GLY A 7 -33.28 -15.72 -12.37
N PHE A 8 -32.37 -14.91 -11.84
CA PHE A 8 -32.16 -13.54 -12.31
C PHE A 8 -31.69 -13.48 -13.77
N PHE A 9 -30.74 -14.33 -14.17
CA PHE A 9 -30.24 -14.36 -15.54
C PHE A 9 -31.19 -15.04 -16.53
N ASP A 10 -32.07 -15.93 -16.06
CA ASP A 10 -33.11 -16.53 -16.91
C ASP A 10 -34.08 -15.47 -17.47
N LEU A 11 -34.36 -14.39 -16.72
CA LEU A 11 -35.13 -13.22 -17.21
C LEU A 11 -34.48 -12.49 -18.39
N LEU A 12 -33.16 -12.61 -18.56
CA LEU A 12 -32.41 -11.98 -19.63
C LEU A 12 -32.29 -12.86 -20.87
N LYS A 13 -32.80 -14.10 -20.83
CA LYS A 13 -32.79 -15.01 -21.98
C LYS A 13 -33.98 -14.70 -22.88
N THR A 14 -33.70 -14.47 -24.16
CA THR A 14 -34.71 -14.37 -25.22
C THR A 14 -34.57 -15.56 -26.15
N THR A 15 -35.63 -16.33 -26.36
CA THR A 15 -35.66 -17.40 -27.38
C THR A 15 -36.25 -16.90 -28.69
N PRO A 16 -35.84 -17.44 -29.86
CA PRO A 16 -36.46 -17.06 -31.13
C PRO A 16 -37.98 -17.24 -31.11
N GLY A 17 -38.75 -16.17 -31.32
CA GLY A 17 -40.21 -16.16 -31.26
C GLY A 17 -40.82 -15.65 -29.94
N ASP A 18 -39.98 -15.36 -28.94
CA ASP A 18 -40.36 -14.65 -27.71
C ASP A 18 -39.66 -13.30 -27.71
N GLU A 19 -40.43 -12.20 -27.75
CA GLU A 19 -39.87 -10.83 -27.69
C GLU A 19 -39.23 -10.54 -26.31
N GLY A 20 -39.49 -11.40 -25.31
CA GLY A 20 -39.03 -11.22 -23.94
C GLY A 20 -39.66 -10.02 -23.26
N ALA A 21 -39.58 -9.96 -21.93
CA ALA A 21 -40.08 -8.81 -21.17
C ALA A 21 -39.09 -7.63 -21.14
N ILE A 22 -37.82 -7.87 -21.52
CA ILE A 22 -36.71 -6.92 -21.36
C ILE A 22 -36.04 -6.71 -22.71
N SER A 23 -36.17 -5.49 -23.25
CA SER A 23 -35.55 -5.10 -24.53
C SER A 23 -34.07 -4.70 -24.40
N LYS A 24 -33.65 -4.26 -23.21
CA LYS A 24 -32.25 -3.89 -22.92
C LYS A 24 -31.95 -4.03 -21.43
N ALA A 25 -30.79 -4.59 -21.11
CA ALA A 25 -30.24 -4.65 -19.76
C ALA A 25 -28.83 -4.07 -19.71
N VAL A 26 -28.52 -3.36 -18.64
CA VAL A 26 -27.15 -2.89 -18.31
C VAL A 26 -26.77 -3.50 -16.98
N ILE A 27 -25.65 -4.21 -16.94
CA ILE A 27 -25.13 -4.85 -15.74
C ILE A 27 -23.80 -4.20 -15.41
N THR A 28 -23.68 -3.69 -14.19
CA THR A 28 -22.46 -3.06 -13.67
C THR A 28 -21.96 -3.83 -12.45
N GLY A 29 -20.65 -3.78 -12.23
CA GLY A 29 -19.98 -4.46 -11.14
C GLY A 29 -18.47 -4.29 -11.27
N CYS A 30 -17.74 -4.52 -10.17
CA CYS A 30 -16.29 -4.36 -10.16
C CYS A 30 -15.61 -5.43 -11.03
N LEU A 31 -16.10 -6.67 -10.97
CA LEU A 31 -15.61 -7.77 -11.79
C LEU A 31 -16.51 -8.01 -12.99
N LYS A 32 -15.88 -8.41 -14.09
CA LYS A 32 -16.59 -8.91 -15.26
C LYS A 32 -17.35 -10.17 -14.89
N VAL A 33 -18.60 -10.28 -15.35
CA VAL A 33 -19.36 -11.53 -15.28
C VAL A 33 -18.66 -12.56 -16.18
N ALA A 34 -17.98 -13.53 -15.58
CA ALA A 34 -17.35 -14.63 -16.30
C ALA A 34 -18.44 -15.41 -17.06
N LYS A 35 -18.17 -15.82 -18.30
CA LYS A 35 -19.10 -16.65 -19.10
C LYS A 35 -19.09 -18.11 -18.58
N ASN A 36 -19.54 -18.31 -17.35
CA ASN A 36 -19.72 -19.64 -16.75
C ASN A 36 -20.93 -20.36 -17.36
N SER A 37 -20.97 -21.69 -17.20
CA SER A 37 -22.07 -22.55 -17.67
C SER A 37 -23.44 -22.15 -17.14
N LEU A 38 -23.50 -21.45 -16.01
CA LEU A 38 -24.72 -20.85 -15.43
C LEU A 38 -25.41 -19.82 -16.34
N PHE A 39 -24.68 -19.22 -17.29
CA PHE A 39 -25.16 -18.19 -18.22
C PHE A 39 -25.48 -18.73 -19.63
N THR A 40 -25.67 -20.05 -19.77
CA THR A 40 -26.07 -20.66 -21.05
C THR A 40 -27.38 -20.02 -21.54
N GLY A 41 -27.30 -19.29 -22.66
CA GLY A 41 -28.42 -18.50 -23.23
C GLY A 41 -28.29 -16.98 -23.07
N VAL A 42 -27.36 -16.47 -22.25
CA VAL A 42 -27.08 -15.03 -22.07
C VAL A 42 -25.64 -14.70 -22.51
N ASN A 43 -25.29 -15.06 -23.74
CA ASN A 43 -23.94 -14.93 -24.29
C ASN A 43 -23.69 -13.63 -25.08
N ASN A 44 -24.70 -12.77 -25.20
CA ASN A 44 -24.73 -11.57 -26.05
C ASN A 44 -24.26 -10.27 -25.36
N PHE A 45 -23.67 -10.34 -24.17
CA PHE A 45 -23.18 -9.12 -23.49
C PHE A 45 -22.03 -8.46 -24.25
N LYS A 46 -22.19 -7.17 -24.52
CA LYS A 46 -21.07 -6.28 -24.89
C LYS A 46 -20.35 -5.88 -23.60
N VAL A 47 -19.21 -6.49 -23.35
CA VAL A 47 -18.41 -6.23 -22.16
C VAL A 47 -17.63 -4.93 -22.35
N ASN A 48 -17.72 -4.03 -21.37
CA ASN A 48 -16.96 -2.79 -21.32
C ASN A 48 -16.22 -2.75 -19.98
N THR A 49 -14.89 -2.72 -20.02
CA THR A 49 -14.03 -2.73 -18.82
C THR A 49 -13.20 -1.45 -18.76
N VAL A 50 -12.46 -1.25 -17.68
CA VAL A 50 -11.52 -0.12 -17.50
C VAL A 50 -10.42 -0.02 -18.57
N LEU A 51 -10.28 -1.05 -19.42
CA LEU A 51 -9.31 -1.14 -20.51
C LEU A 51 -9.91 -0.83 -21.88
N ALA A 52 -11.22 -0.71 -21.94
CA ALA A 52 -11.92 -0.58 -23.19
C ALA A 52 -11.60 0.74 -23.87
N THR A 53 -11.60 0.70 -25.20
CA THR A 53 -11.32 1.86 -26.06
C THR A 53 -12.60 2.44 -26.65
N ASN A 54 -13.77 2.04 -26.13
CA ASN A 54 -15.06 2.53 -26.59
C ASN A 54 -15.35 3.92 -26.02
N LYS A 55 -15.06 4.95 -26.81
CA LYS A 55 -15.22 6.37 -26.44
C LYS A 55 -16.65 6.77 -26.09
N ASP A 56 -17.65 6.07 -26.60
CA ASP A 56 -19.05 6.37 -26.30
C ASP A 56 -19.40 6.14 -24.81
N LEU A 57 -18.54 5.43 -24.07
CA LEU A 57 -18.77 5.04 -22.69
C LEU A 57 -17.64 5.47 -21.73
N THR A 58 -16.71 6.33 -22.14
CA THR A 58 -15.55 6.68 -21.29
C THR A 58 -15.90 7.67 -20.19
N GLY A 59 -16.83 8.60 -20.44
CA GLY A 59 -17.28 9.61 -19.48
C GLY A 59 -18.57 9.24 -18.73
N ILE A 60 -19.11 8.03 -18.89
CA ILE A 60 -20.42 7.68 -18.29
C ILE A 60 -20.32 7.20 -16.83
N ILE A 61 -19.12 6.90 -16.35
CA ILE A 61 -18.88 6.36 -15.01
C ILE A 61 -17.87 7.28 -14.33
N GLY A 62 -18.37 8.26 -13.59
CA GLY A 62 -17.56 9.22 -12.84
C GLY A 62 -17.76 10.66 -13.31
N PHE A 63 -17.04 11.60 -12.70
CA PHE A 63 -16.99 12.98 -13.18
C PHE A 63 -15.78 13.17 -14.07
N THR A 64 -15.98 13.82 -15.22
CA THR A 64 -14.87 14.27 -16.05
C THR A 64 -14.14 15.43 -15.37
N LYS A 65 -12.93 15.71 -15.84
CA LYS A 65 -12.16 16.89 -15.42
C LYS A 65 -12.96 18.19 -15.56
N ASP A 66 -13.62 18.39 -16.70
CA ASP A 66 -14.36 19.61 -16.98
C ASP A 66 -15.57 19.75 -16.05
N GLU A 67 -16.32 18.67 -15.81
CA GLU A 67 -17.43 18.65 -14.85
C GLU A 67 -16.96 18.90 -13.43
N THR A 68 -15.86 18.28 -13.00
CA THR A 68 -15.30 18.46 -11.65
C THR A 68 -14.88 19.91 -11.43
N TYR A 69 -14.14 20.49 -12.37
CA TYR A 69 -13.67 21.87 -12.24
C TYR A 69 -14.82 22.87 -12.33
N GLN A 70 -15.85 22.59 -13.13
CA GLN A 70 -17.04 23.40 -13.16
C GLN A 70 -17.78 23.37 -11.81
N ILE A 71 -17.98 22.19 -11.21
CA ILE A 71 -18.63 22.08 -9.90
C ILE A 71 -17.80 22.80 -8.82
N LEU A 72 -16.47 22.64 -8.79
CA LEU A 72 -15.63 23.36 -7.84
C LEU A 72 -15.80 24.88 -7.97
N LYS A 73 -15.85 25.39 -9.21
CA LYS A 73 -16.09 26.80 -9.48
C LYS A 73 -17.48 27.25 -9.03
N ASP A 74 -18.50 26.45 -9.27
CA ASP A 74 -19.89 26.75 -8.86
C ASP A 74 -20.04 26.87 -7.34
N TYR A 75 -19.15 26.22 -6.58
CA TYR A 75 -19.08 26.28 -5.11
C TYR A 75 -17.98 27.23 -4.58
N GLU A 76 -17.35 28.05 -5.44
CA GLU A 76 -16.25 28.95 -5.07
C GLU A 76 -15.04 28.24 -4.42
N MET A 77 -14.79 27.00 -4.83
CA MET A 77 -13.73 26.11 -4.32
C MET A 77 -12.64 25.82 -5.36
N ASP A 78 -12.59 26.56 -6.46
CA ASP A 78 -11.63 26.34 -7.56
C ASP A 78 -10.16 26.60 -7.16
N ASP A 79 -9.93 27.40 -6.11
CA ASP A 79 -8.62 27.55 -5.44
C ASP A 79 -8.03 26.19 -5.02
N TYR A 80 -8.87 25.19 -4.73
CA TYR A 80 -8.48 23.87 -4.24
C TYR A 80 -8.47 22.78 -5.33
N ALA A 81 -8.62 23.15 -6.60
CA ALA A 81 -8.69 22.19 -7.71
C ALA A 81 -7.46 21.26 -7.80
N THR A 82 -6.28 21.74 -7.39
CA THR A 82 -5.06 20.92 -7.35
C THR A 82 -5.14 19.83 -6.28
N ASP A 83 -5.65 20.16 -5.09
CA ASP A 83 -5.81 19.20 -4.00
C ASP A 83 -6.86 18.14 -4.35
N VAL A 84 -7.99 18.57 -4.91
CA VAL A 84 -9.04 17.67 -5.42
C VAL A 84 -8.48 16.76 -6.50
N LYS A 85 -7.68 17.29 -7.43
CA LYS A 85 -7.02 16.48 -8.47
C LYS A 85 -6.09 15.44 -7.84
N ASN A 86 -5.16 15.85 -6.99
CA ASN A 86 -4.16 14.93 -6.45
C ASN A 86 -4.79 13.80 -5.60
N ASN A 87 -5.93 14.07 -4.96
CA ASN A 87 -6.58 13.10 -4.08
C ASN A 87 -7.65 12.26 -4.79
N TYR A 88 -8.38 12.79 -5.77
CA TYR A 88 -9.58 12.15 -6.31
C TYR A 88 -9.57 11.96 -7.84
N ASP A 89 -8.62 12.57 -8.57
CA ASP A 89 -8.32 12.25 -9.98
C ASP A 89 -7.27 11.17 -10.07
N GLY A 90 -7.27 10.41 -11.16
CA GLY A 90 -6.19 9.47 -11.44
C GLY A 90 -6.62 8.30 -12.30
N TYR A 91 -7.92 8.05 -12.39
CA TYR A 91 -8.49 7.08 -13.29
C TYR A 91 -8.53 7.64 -14.71
N LYS A 92 -8.13 6.82 -15.67
CA LYS A 92 -8.26 7.15 -17.08
C LYS A 92 -8.97 6.03 -17.80
N PHE A 93 -10.08 6.34 -18.44
CA PHE A 93 -10.80 5.42 -19.32
C PHE A 93 -10.63 5.92 -20.74
N CYS A 94 -9.76 5.26 -21.49
CA CYS A 94 -9.34 5.62 -22.85
C CYS A 94 -8.91 7.09 -22.97
N ASP A 95 -9.82 7.98 -23.36
CA ASP A 95 -9.58 9.37 -23.66
C ASP A 95 -10.04 10.35 -22.57
N LYS A 96 -10.65 9.87 -21.48
CA LYS A 96 -11.14 10.70 -20.39
C LYS A 96 -10.42 10.42 -19.07
N GLU A 97 -9.97 11.49 -18.43
CA GLU A 97 -9.62 11.51 -17.00
C GLU A 97 -10.91 11.58 -16.19
N ILE A 98 -10.98 10.76 -15.15
CA ILE A 98 -12.18 10.50 -14.38
C ILE A 98 -11.88 10.63 -12.89
N PHE A 99 -12.68 11.47 -12.25
CA PHE A 99 -12.72 11.69 -10.82
C PHE A 99 -13.83 10.84 -10.21
N CYS A 100 -13.60 10.37 -8.99
CA CYS A 100 -14.64 9.68 -8.23
C CYS A 100 -15.73 10.67 -7.77
N PRO A 101 -17.01 10.49 -8.18
CA PRO A 101 -18.07 11.41 -7.79
C PRO A 101 -18.31 11.44 -6.28
N TRP A 102 -18.21 10.29 -5.61
CA TRP A 102 -18.40 10.19 -4.17
C TRP A 102 -17.38 11.07 -3.45
N ASP A 103 -16.11 10.99 -3.82
CA ASP A 103 -15.03 11.71 -3.14
C ASP A 103 -15.12 13.21 -3.40
N VAL A 104 -15.41 13.62 -4.63
CA VAL A 104 -15.60 15.04 -5.00
C VAL A 104 -16.80 15.65 -4.26
N ILE A 105 -17.93 14.94 -4.17
CA ILE A 105 -19.12 15.43 -3.48
C ILE A 105 -18.91 15.52 -1.97
N ASN A 106 -18.30 14.51 -1.34
CA ASN A 106 -17.98 14.59 0.09
C ASN A 106 -16.96 15.70 0.40
N TYR A 107 -15.97 15.89 -0.47
CA TYR A 107 -15.04 17.01 -0.35
C TYR A 107 -15.77 18.35 -0.33
N LEU A 108 -16.70 18.57 -1.26
CA LEU A 108 -17.50 19.79 -1.29
C LEU A 108 -18.37 19.94 -0.04
N ASP A 109 -19.09 18.89 0.35
CA ASP A 109 -19.99 18.90 1.51
C ASP A 109 -19.26 19.28 2.82
N GLU A 110 -18.09 18.69 3.06
CA GLU A 110 -17.32 18.93 4.29
C GLU A 110 -16.60 20.29 4.31
N ASN A 111 -16.20 20.80 3.15
CA ASN A 111 -15.28 21.94 3.09
C ASN A 111 -15.93 23.25 2.63
N TYR A 112 -17.08 23.21 1.94
CA TYR A 112 -17.74 24.39 1.40
C TYR A 112 -18.04 25.44 2.47
N GLN A 113 -18.60 25.03 3.62
CA GLN A 113 -18.87 25.94 4.73
C GLN A 113 -17.60 26.51 5.37
N ASN A 114 -16.52 25.74 5.44
CA ASN A 114 -15.24 26.22 5.96
C ASN A 114 -14.65 27.29 5.03
N ASN A 115 -14.75 27.08 3.71
CA ASN A 115 -14.30 28.03 2.71
C ASN A 115 -15.09 29.36 2.78
N LEU A 116 -16.44 29.29 2.80
CA LEU A 116 -17.30 30.47 2.89
C LEU A 116 -17.05 31.32 4.15
N ASN A 117 -16.77 30.67 5.29
CA ASN A 117 -16.47 31.35 6.55
C ASN A 117 -15.02 31.87 6.62
N GLY A 118 -14.23 31.73 5.56
CA GLY A 118 -12.83 32.18 5.51
C GLY A 118 -11.85 31.29 6.30
N HIS A 119 -12.30 30.13 6.77
CA HIS A 119 -11.47 29.17 7.52
C HIS A 119 -10.62 28.31 6.58
N LYS A 120 -9.83 28.94 5.70
CA LYS A 120 -9.06 28.25 4.64
C LYS A 120 -8.14 27.15 5.16
N THR A 121 -7.64 27.25 6.39
CA THR A 121 -6.77 26.24 7.03
C THR A 121 -7.50 24.96 7.43
N LEU A 122 -8.84 24.98 7.50
CA LEU A 122 -9.66 23.80 7.79
C LEU A 122 -10.04 23.03 6.52
N VAL A 123 -9.88 23.65 5.35
CA VAL A 123 -10.18 23.02 4.06
C VAL A 123 -9.10 21.99 3.77
N LYS A 124 -9.49 20.72 3.69
CA LYS A 124 -8.56 19.60 3.43
C LYS A 124 -9.23 18.46 2.69
N ALA A 125 -8.45 17.79 1.85
CA ALA A 125 -8.86 16.53 1.23
C ALA A 125 -8.75 15.39 2.26
N ASN A 126 -9.89 14.78 2.59
CA ASN A 126 -9.94 13.58 3.42
C ASN A 126 -9.98 12.32 2.55
N ASN A 127 -9.80 11.16 3.19
CA ASN A 127 -9.91 9.86 2.55
C ASN A 127 -11.30 9.27 2.78
N TYR A 128 -12.15 9.33 1.76
CA TYR A 128 -13.51 8.81 1.72
C TYR A 128 -13.56 7.35 1.24
N TRP A 129 -12.49 6.86 0.61
CA TRP A 129 -12.34 5.46 0.19
C TRP A 129 -12.08 4.50 1.36
N ALA A 130 -11.44 4.94 2.44
CA ALA A 130 -10.94 4.09 3.54
C ALA A 130 -12.01 3.22 4.22
N ASN A 131 -13.27 3.65 4.20
CA ASN A 131 -14.40 2.90 4.79
C ASN A 131 -15.19 2.08 3.75
N SER A 132 -14.81 2.14 2.47
CA SER A 132 -15.41 1.35 1.40
C SER A 132 -14.81 -0.06 1.42
N THR A 133 -15.41 -0.92 2.24
CA THR A 133 -15.20 -2.38 2.37
C THR A 133 -14.05 -2.97 1.53
N SER A 134 -12.85 -3.06 2.11
CA SER A 134 -11.81 -3.97 1.61
C SER A 134 -12.28 -5.40 1.89
N SER A 135 -12.57 -6.15 0.82
CA SER A 135 -12.95 -7.57 0.95
C SER A 135 -11.86 -8.33 1.70
N PRO A 136 -12.19 -9.16 2.71
CA PRO A 136 -11.24 -10.05 3.39
C PRO A 136 -10.35 -10.87 2.43
N ALA A 137 -10.87 -11.17 1.23
CA ALA A 137 -10.16 -11.88 0.16
C ALA A 137 -8.89 -11.14 -0.33
N LEU A 138 -8.84 -9.80 -0.25
CA LEU A 138 -7.63 -9.03 -0.61
C LEU A 138 -6.51 -9.25 0.41
N TYR A 139 -6.84 -9.34 1.71
CA TYR A 139 -5.85 -9.54 2.78
C TYR A 139 -5.31 -10.97 2.82
N GLU A 140 -6.13 -11.95 2.49
CA GLU A 140 -5.73 -13.36 2.40
C GLU A 140 -4.64 -13.55 1.33
N TYR A 141 -4.73 -12.83 0.22
CA TYR A 141 -3.78 -12.91 -0.88
C TYR A 141 -2.39 -12.35 -0.57
N LEU A 142 -2.31 -11.33 0.30
CA LEU A 142 -1.04 -10.71 0.68
C LEU A 142 -0.07 -11.73 1.29
N GLY A 143 -0.58 -12.81 1.89
CA GLY A 143 0.24 -13.89 2.47
C GLY A 143 0.89 -14.83 1.45
N PHE A 144 0.50 -14.79 0.18
CA PHE A 144 0.97 -15.69 -0.89
C PHE A 144 1.80 -14.97 -1.96
N LEU A 145 2.11 -13.69 -1.75
CA LEU A 145 2.90 -12.89 -2.69
C LEU A 145 4.34 -13.36 -2.75
N THR A 146 4.86 -13.50 -3.97
CA THR A 146 6.26 -13.88 -4.22
C THR A 146 7.21 -12.68 -4.07
N ASP A 147 8.52 -12.91 -4.04
CA ASP A 147 9.53 -11.84 -4.06
C ASP A 147 9.33 -10.82 -5.20
N ASN A 148 8.91 -11.31 -6.38
CA ASN A 148 8.59 -10.44 -7.52
C ASN A 148 7.35 -9.57 -7.27
N ASP A 149 6.41 -10.05 -6.48
CA ASP A 149 5.20 -9.32 -6.12
C ASP A 149 5.44 -8.28 -5.04
N ASN A 150 6.32 -8.57 -4.08
CA ASN A 150 6.80 -7.58 -3.12
C ASN A 150 7.48 -6.40 -3.83
N GLN A 151 8.25 -6.67 -4.88
CA GLN A 151 8.81 -5.59 -5.72
C GLN A 151 7.73 -4.77 -6.43
N LYS A 152 6.67 -5.41 -6.93
CA LYS A 152 5.53 -4.70 -7.53
C LYS A 152 4.82 -3.83 -6.50
N MET A 153 4.57 -4.36 -5.29
CA MET A 153 4.02 -3.59 -4.17
C MET A 153 4.84 -2.32 -3.90
N GLN A 154 6.16 -2.45 -3.78
CA GLN A 154 7.03 -1.29 -3.54
C GLN A 154 6.98 -0.28 -4.68
N ASN A 155 7.01 -0.76 -5.93
CA ASN A 155 6.87 0.13 -7.08
C ASN A 155 5.57 0.96 -7.00
N LEU A 156 4.45 0.34 -6.59
CA LEU A 156 3.19 1.05 -6.42
C LEU A 156 3.26 2.10 -5.31
N VAL A 157 3.87 1.77 -4.16
CA VAL A 157 4.08 2.71 -3.04
C VAL A 157 4.95 3.91 -3.47
N ASP A 158 5.95 3.67 -4.32
CA ASP A 158 6.81 4.70 -4.91
C ASP A 158 6.13 5.49 -6.05
N ALA A 159 4.81 5.33 -6.25
CA ALA A 159 4.03 5.92 -7.33
C ALA A 159 4.50 5.53 -8.75
N LYS A 160 5.10 4.34 -8.91
CA LYS A 160 5.51 3.76 -10.20
C LYS A 160 4.48 2.73 -10.69
N SER A 161 4.45 2.51 -12.00
CA SER A 161 3.62 1.45 -12.61
C SER A 161 4.31 0.09 -12.63
N ILE A 162 3.51 -0.95 -12.41
CA ILE A 162 3.89 -2.36 -12.43
C ILE A 162 3.41 -3.04 -13.71
N LYS A 163 4.13 -4.06 -14.17
CA LYS A 163 3.72 -4.93 -15.28
C LYS A 163 3.13 -6.22 -14.73
N PHE A 164 2.00 -6.66 -15.26
CA PHE A 164 1.47 -8.00 -15.01
C PHE A 164 0.66 -8.50 -16.21
N GLU A 165 0.44 -9.80 -16.23
CA GLU A 165 -0.41 -10.45 -17.23
C GLU A 165 -1.84 -10.42 -16.70
N LEU A 166 -2.70 -9.66 -17.36
CA LEU A 166 -4.08 -9.48 -16.96
C LEU A 166 -4.90 -10.73 -17.28
N ASN A 167 -5.55 -11.28 -16.25
CA ASN A 167 -6.56 -12.31 -16.39
C ASN A 167 -7.97 -11.70 -16.46
N GLU A 168 -8.48 -11.48 -17.67
CA GLU A 168 -9.85 -10.96 -17.90
C GLU A 168 -10.97 -11.99 -17.64
N SER A 169 -10.62 -13.18 -17.14
CA SER A 169 -11.56 -14.26 -16.83
C SER A 169 -11.58 -14.66 -15.35
N MET A 170 -10.72 -14.04 -14.52
CA MET A 170 -10.67 -14.27 -13.08
C MET A 170 -12.03 -14.00 -12.43
N ASN A 171 -12.31 -14.72 -11.35
CA ASN A 171 -13.43 -14.45 -10.44
C ASN A 171 -12.96 -14.70 -8.98
N TYR A 172 -13.80 -14.41 -7.99
CA TYR A 172 -13.39 -14.58 -6.58
C TYR A 172 -13.03 -16.04 -6.24
N ASP A 173 -13.58 -17.04 -6.94
CA ASP A 173 -13.27 -18.45 -6.70
C ASP A 173 -11.85 -18.82 -7.19
N THR A 174 -11.35 -18.17 -8.26
CA THR A 174 -9.97 -18.38 -8.76
C THR A 174 -8.90 -17.79 -7.83
N LEU A 175 -9.29 -16.95 -6.85
CA LEU A 175 -8.37 -16.43 -5.83
C LEU A 175 -7.79 -17.52 -4.94
N SER A 176 -8.48 -18.66 -4.81
CA SER A 176 -7.98 -19.83 -4.07
C SER A 176 -6.76 -20.51 -4.72
N GLU A 177 -6.46 -20.20 -5.99
CA GLU A 177 -5.34 -20.78 -6.73
C GLU A 177 -4.00 -20.04 -6.48
N HIS A 178 -4.03 -18.93 -5.74
CA HIS A 178 -2.84 -18.16 -5.35
C HIS A 178 -1.94 -17.68 -6.52
N ASN A 179 -2.49 -17.57 -7.75
CA ASN A 179 -1.83 -16.93 -8.89
C ASN A 179 -1.75 -15.39 -8.81
N SER A 180 -0.58 -14.84 -8.49
CA SER A 180 -0.28 -13.40 -8.43
C SER A 180 -0.95 -12.51 -9.50
N ASN A 181 -1.02 -12.95 -10.76
CA ASN A 181 -1.64 -12.17 -11.83
C ASN A 181 -3.15 -11.94 -11.61
N ASP A 182 -3.85 -12.89 -10.98
CA ASP A 182 -5.26 -12.74 -10.62
C ASP A 182 -5.44 -11.66 -9.55
N PHE A 183 -4.51 -11.56 -8.60
CA PHE A 183 -4.53 -10.51 -7.58
C PHE A 183 -4.33 -9.12 -8.19
N TRP A 184 -3.34 -8.95 -9.06
CA TRP A 184 -3.14 -7.68 -9.76
C TRP A 184 -4.32 -7.30 -10.65
N SER A 185 -4.93 -8.31 -11.31
CA SER A 185 -6.15 -8.14 -12.10
C SER A 185 -7.33 -7.71 -11.22
N LEU A 186 -7.49 -8.32 -10.04
CA LEU A 186 -8.51 -7.95 -9.07
C LEU A 186 -8.33 -6.50 -8.60
N LEU A 187 -7.11 -6.09 -8.23
CA LEU A 187 -6.84 -4.72 -7.79
C LEU A 187 -7.14 -3.68 -8.88
N LEU A 188 -6.84 -3.99 -10.15
CA LEU A 188 -7.21 -3.14 -11.28
C LEU A 188 -8.73 -3.02 -11.44
N HIS A 189 -9.44 -4.15 -11.40
CA HIS A 189 -10.88 -4.17 -11.59
C HIS A 189 -11.68 -3.58 -10.42
N THR A 190 -11.13 -3.64 -9.22
CA THR A 190 -11.74 -3.06 -8.00
C THR A 190 -11.36 -1.60 -7.75
N GLY A 191 -10.54 -1.00 -8.62
CA GLY A 191 -10.21 0.41 -8.56
C GLY A 191 -9.02 0.77 -7.67
N TYR A 192 -8.36 -0.20 -7.04
CA TYR A 192 -7.09 0.06 -6.33
C TYR A 192 -5.95 0.41 -7.29
N LEU A 193 -6.03 -0.06 -8.53
CA LEU A 193 -5.11 0.29 -9.60
C LEU A 193 -5.88 0.89 -10.79
N THR A 194 -5.16 1.65 -11.60
CA THR A 194 -5.62 2.17 -12.89
C THR A 194 -4.62 1.82 -13.98
N LEU A 195 -5.11 1.67 -15.21
CA LEU A 195 -4.24 1.37 -16.35
C LEU A 195 -3.29 2.54 -16.64
N ASP A 196 -2.02 2.22 -16.82
CA ASP A 196 -1.04 3.12 -17.40
C ASP A 196 -1.11 3.03 -18.93
N TRP A 197 -1.91 3.92 -19.52
CA TRP A 197 -2.15 4.00 -20.96
C TRP A 197 -0.91 4.37 -21.78
N GLU A 198 0.10 5.00 -21.16
CA GLU A 198 1.31 5.44 -21.86
C GLU A 198 2.31 4.31 -21.99
N ARG A 199 2.43 3.48 -20.95
CA ARG A 199 3.35 2.33 -20.94
C ARG A 199 2.73 1.07 -21.54
N THR A 200 1.41 0.94 -21.49
CA THR A 200 0.70 -0.22 -22.06
C THR A 200 0.67 -0.12 -23.59
N LYS A 201 1.16 -1.17 -24.25
CA LYS A 201 1.19 -1.24 -25.71
C LYS A 201 -0.22 -1.30 -26.30
N LYS A 202 -0.49 -0.53 -27.35
CA LYS A 202 -1.81 -0.49 -28.02
C LYS A 202 -2.21 -1.85 -28.58
N GLU A 203 -1.25 -2.69 -28.96
CA GLU A 203 -1.46 -4.03 -29.48
C GLU A 203 -2.06 -4.96 -28.40
N GLU A 204 -1.61 -4.82 -27.15
CA GLU A 204 -2.14 -5.57 -26.01
C GLU A 204 -3.60 -5.22 -25.74
N LEU A 205 -3.98 -3.95 -25.88
CA LEU A 205 -5.36 -3.49 -25.71
C LEU A 205 -6.30 -3.97 -26.81
N LYS A 206 -5.77 -4.35 -27.98
CA LYS A 206 -6.55 -4.90 -29.10
C LYS A 206 -6.76 -6.41 -29.00
N LYS A 207 -6.02 -7.10 -28.12
CA LYS A 207 -6.22 -8.53 -27.88
C LYS A 207 -7.65 -8.78 -27.41
N ASP A 208 -8.24 -9.87 -27.88
CA ASP A 208 -9.58 -10.26 -27.47
C ASP A 208 -9.56 -10.76 -26.02
N CYS A 209 -10.74 -10.86 -25.39
CA CYS A 209 -10.84 -11.29 -24.00
C CYS A 209 -10.56 -12.79 -23.76
N LYS A 210 -10.01 -13.51 -24.74
CA LYS A 210 -9.61 -14.92 -24.61
C LYS A 210 -8.11 -15.09 -24.44
N THR A 211 -7.35 -14.02 -24.63
CA THR A 211 -5.90 -14.01 -24.49
C THR A 211 -5.52 -13.05 -23.37
N ASN A 212 -4.61 -13.50 -22.51
CA ASN A 212 -4.11 -12.64 -21.46
C ASN A 212 -3.32 -11.47 -22.05
N LYS A 213 -3.41 -10.31 -21.39
CA LYS A 213 -2.84 -9.05 -21.85
C LYS A 213 -1.71 -8.62 -20.93
N ASP A 214 -0.56 -8.29 -21.50
CA ASP A 214 0.52 -7.66 -20.75
C ASP A 214 0.19 -6.18 -20.57
N VAL A 215 -0.19 -5.80 -19.35
CA VAL A 215 -0.58 -4.41 -19.04
C VAL A 215 0.32 -3.78 -18.00
N PHE A 216 0.39 -2.46 -18.02
CA PHE A 216 0.99 -1.67 -16.95
C PHE A 216 -0.10 -0.99 -16.15
N ALA A 217 -0.04 -1.04 -14.82
CA ALA A 217 -0.97 -0.33 -13.95
C ALA A 217 -0.25 0.39 -12.80
N ARG A 218 -0.89 1.41 -12.23
CA ARG A 218 -0.38 2.22 -11.12
C ARG A 218 -1.48 2.53 -10.12
N ILE A 219 -1.10 3.01 -8.94
CA ILE A 219 -2.05 3.64 -8.01
C ILE A 219 -2.57 4.94 -8.65
N PRO A 220 -3.89 5.19 -8.63
CA PRO A 220 -4.48 6.32 -9.34
C PRO A 220 -4.14 7.66 -8.69
N ASN A 221 -4.26 7.75 -7.36
CA ASN A 221 -4.30 9.00 -6.61
C ASN A 221 -3.76 8.86 -5.17
N LEU A 222 -3.66 9.97 -4.43
CA LEU A 222 -3.15 9.98 -3.06
C LEU A 222 -4.07 9.28 -2.05
N GLU A 223 -5.38 9.28 -2.29
CA GLU A 223 -6.35 8.62 -1.42
C GLU A 223 -6.16 7.10 -1.42
N ILE A 224 -6.12 6.50 -2.61
CA ILE A 224 -5.87 5.08 -2.79
C ILE A 224 -4.46 4.71 -2.33
N LEU A 225 -3.46 5.58 -2.55
CA LEU A 225 -2.12 5.39 -2.00
C LEU A 225 -2.14 5.30 -0.47
N GLY A 226 -2.88 6.19 0.19
CA GLY A 226 -3.09 6.18 1.64
C GLY A 226 -3.74 4.88 2.12
N CYS A 227 -4.82 4.44 1.46
CA CYS A 227 -5.48 3.17 1.77
C CYS A 227 -4.55 1.97 1.58
N PHE A 228 -3.82 1.94 0.47
CA PHE A 228 -2.88 0.88 0.14
C PHE A 228 -1.76 0.78 1.19
N ASN A 229 -1.17 1.91 1.57
CA ASN A 229 -0.16 1.99 2.63
C ASN A 229 -0.70 1.53 3.98
N ASN A 230 -1.92 1.93 4.34
CA ASN A 230 -2.55 1.51 5.59
C ASN A 230 -2.83 -0.01 5.61
N ASN A 231 -3.38 -0.56 4.52
CA ASN A 231 -3.66 -1.98 4.39
C ASN A 231 -2.37 -2.82 4.45
N ILE A 232 -1.30 -2.36 3.81
CA ILE A 232 0.03 -2.97 3.91
C ILE A 232 0.49 -2.93 5.38
N LYS A 233 0.50 -1.77 6.03
CA LYS A 233 0.90 -1.64 7.45
C LYS A 233 0.10 -2.55 8.36
N GLU A 234 -1.22 -2.65 8.17
CA GLU A 234 -2.09 -3.53 8.95
C GLU A 234 -1.76 -5.00 8.73
N LYS A 235 -1.49 -5.42 7.48
CA LYS A 235 -1.08 -6.79 7.18
C LYS A 235 0.25 -7.13 7.83
N PHE A 236 1.27 -6.29 7.63
CA PHE A 236 2.57 -6.41 8.30
C PHE A 236 2.39 -6.55 9.82
N SER A 237 1.54 -5.70 10.41
CA SER A 237 1.22 -5.74 11.85
C SER A 237 0.51 -7.04 12.26
N SER A 238 -0.34 -7.59 11.40
CA SER A 238 -1.07 -8.83 11.66
C SER A 238 -0.16 -10.06 11.65
N ASP A 239 0.76 -10.18 10.69
CA ASP A 239 1.75 -11.26 10.62
C ASP A 239 2.67 -11.20 11.85
N PHE A 240 3.04 -9.97 12.25
CA PHE A 240 3.86 -9.71 13.44
C PHE A 240 3.16 -10.07 14.76
N LYS A 241 1.83 -9.98 14.80
CA LYS A 241 0.99 -10.43 15.92
C LYS A 241 0.82 -11.95 15.93
N VAL A 242 0.53 -12.57 14.78
CA VAL A 242 0.27 -14.01 14.65
C VAL A 242 1.52 -14.83 14.97
N LEU A 243 2.69 -14.42 14.46
CA LEU A 243 3.97 -15.09 14.70
C LEU A 243 4.65 -14.65 16.01
N ASN A 244 4.01 -13.76 16.78
CA ASN A 244 4.53 -13.20 18.03
C ASN A 244 5.92 -12.52 17.90
N LEU A 245 6.31 -12.11 16.69
CA LEU A 245 7.63 -11.56 16.39
C LEU A 245 7.88 -10.22 17.10
N ARG A 246 6.84 -9.42 17.37
CA ARG A 246 6.95 -8.19 18.19
C ARG A 246 7.55 -8.42 19.57
N ASN A 247 7.07 -9.46 20.25
CA ASN A 247 7.52 -9.75 21.60
C ASN A 247 8.95 -10.25 21.56
N LYS A 248 9.28 -11.14 20.61
CA LYS A 248 10.64 -11.63 20.40
C LYS A 248 11.62 -10.49 20.11
N PHE A 249 11.28 -9.61 19.18
CA PHE A 249 12.13 -8.51 18.76
C PHE A 249 12.37 -7.49 19.88
N VAL A 250 11.32 -6.99 20.52
CA VAL A 250 11.45 -6.03 21.63
C VAL A 250 12.17 -6.65 22.82
N ASN A 251 11.87 -7.91 23.16
CA ASN A 251 12.58 -8.60 24.25
C ASN A 251 14.07 -8.78 23.93
N ALA A 252 14.41 -9.17 22.70
CA ALA A 252 15.79 -9.35 22.27
C ALA A 252 16.59 -8.04 22.32
N LEU A 253 15.99 -6.94 21.86
CA LEU A 253 16.53 -5.57 22.00
C LEU A 253 16.65 -5.13 23.46
N SER A 254 15.79 -5.64 24.34
CA SER A 254 15.79 -5.30 25.77
C SER A 254 16.73 -6.19 26.59
N CYS A 255 17.41 -7.17 25.99
CA CYS A 255 18.32 -8.06 26.72
C CYS A 255 19.68 -8.25 26.06
N GLY A 256 19.98 -7.53 24.97
CA GLY A 256 21.26 -7.67 24.29
C GLY A 256 21.36 -8.90 23.38
N ASN A 257 20.26 -9.57 23.04
CA ASN A 257 20.30 -10.82 22.27
C ASN A 257 20.45 -10.56 20.77
N GLN A 258 21.70 -10.37 20.34
CA GLN A 258 22.07 -10.08 18.95
C GLN A 258 21.57 -11.14 17.96
N LYS A 259 21.63 -12.43 18.34
CA LYS A 259 21.23 -13.53 17.47
C LYS A 259 19.73 -13.50 17.17
N GLU A 260 18.88 -13.34 18.18
CA GLU A 260 17.43 -13.28 17.97
C GLU A 260 17.03 -12.02 17.18
N ILE A 261 17.71 -10.89 17.39
CA ILE A 261 17.51 -9.69 16.58
C ILE A 261 17.86 -9.98 15.12
N TYR A 262 19.02 -10.58 14.86
CA TYR A 262 19.45 -11.00 13.52
C TYR A 262 18.44 -11.96 12.89
N ASP A 263 18.05 -13.04 13.57
CA ASP A 263 17.13 -14.04 13.03
C ASP A 263 15.78 -13.41 12.65
N VAL A 264 15.23 -12.54 13.51
CA VAL A 264 13.99 -11.80 13.23
C VAL A 264 14.17 -10.84 12.05
N LEU A 265 15.24 -10.04 12.03
CA LEU A 265 15.47 -9.08 10.95
C LEU A 265 15.73 -9.80 9.62
N PHE A 266 16.55 -10.84 9.61
CA PHE A 266 16.85 -11.64 8.43
C PHE A 266 15.56 -12.19 7.80
N ASP A 267 14.74 -12.88 8.60
CA ASP A 267 13.46 -13.42 8.12
C ASP A 267 12.54 -12.33 7.52
N MET A 268 12.54 -11.14 8.11
CA MET A 268 11.74 -10.03 7.61
C MET A 268 12.32 -9.38 6.36
N LEU A 269 13.64 -9.20 6.30
CA LEU A 269 14.33 -8.69 5.11
C LEU A 269 14.11 -9.62 3.92
N GLN A 270 14.14 -10.94 4.13
CA GLN A 270 13.84 -11.91 3.08
C GLN A 270 12.43 -11.71 2.51
N LYS A 271 11.44 -11.53 3.40
CA LYS A 271 10.03 -11.41 3.04
C LYS A 271 9.64 -10.05 2.45
N TYR A 272 10.24 -8.97 2.91
CA TYR A 272 9.66 -7.63 2.72
C TYR A 272 10.58 -6.62 2.05
N VAL A 273 11.90 -6.85 2.03
CA VAL A 273 12.86 -5.93 1.38
C VAL A 273 13.22 -6.42 -0.02
N SER A 274 13.27 -5.51 -1.00
CA SER A 274 13.73 -5.84 -2.35
C SER A 274 15.14 -5.31 -2.62
N ILE A 275 15.95 -6.10 -3.34
CA ILE A 275 17.36 -5.78 -3.64
C ILE A 275 17.49 -4.53 -4.53
N ARG A 276 16.45 -4.09 -5.26
CA ARG A 276 16.50 -2.85 -6.07
C ARG A 276 16.25 -1.58 -5.23
N ASP A 277 15.87 -1.72 -3.96
CA ASP A 277 15.63 -0.58 -3.06
C ASP A 277 16.96 0.07 -2.59
N THR A 278 18.09 -0.64 -2.76
CA THR A 278 19.45 -0.09 -2.62
C THR A 278 19.97 0.59 -3.90
N ALA A 279 19.12 0.80 -4.91
CA ALA A 279 19.48 1.52 -6.15
C ALA A 279 18.82 2.91 -6.22
N THR A 280 18.79 3.65 -5.11
CA THR A 280 18.27 5.02 -5.03
C THR A 280 19.41 6.03 -4.82
N LYS A 281 19.18 7.31 -5.16
CA LYS A 281 20.15 8.40 -4.92
C LYS A 281 20.18 8.86 -3.44
N ALA A 282 19.18 8.47 -2.65
CA ALA A 282 19.11 8.80 -1.23
C ALA A 282 20.00 7.82 -0.42
N PRO A 283 20.47 8.19 0.78
CA PRO A 283 21.23 7.29 1.64
C PRO A 283 20.43 6.01 1.89
N HIS A 284 21.05 4.84 1.70
CA HIS A 284 20.40 3.55 1.92
C HIS A 284 19.88 3.38 3.35
N GLU A 285 20.49 4.07 4.31
CA GLU A 285 20.08 4.13 5.72
C GLU A 285 18.63 4.57 5.88
N ASN A 286 18.16 5.56 5.12
CA ASN A 286 16.79 6.08 5.22
C ASN A 286 15.74 5.01 4.92
N TYR A 287 16.04 4.09 4.00
CA TYR A 287 15.14 2.98 3.67
C TYR A 287 15.01 2.01 4.84
N TYR A 288 16.14 1.55 5.39
CA TYR A 288 16.14 0.62 6.51
C TYR A 288 15.61 1.27 7.79
N HIS A 289 15.81 2.58 7.98
CA HIS A 289 15.18 3.34 9.05
C HIS A 289 13.66 3.30 8.94
N GLY A 290 13.12 3.58 7.75
CA GLY A 290 11.68 3.46 7.48
C GLY A 290 11.15 2.05 7.74
N PHE A 291 11.90 1.03 7.32
CA PHE A 291 11.57 -0.38 7.57
C PHE A 291 11.49 -0.67 9.08
N ILE A 292 12.52 -0.33 9.87
CA ILE A 292 12.53 -0.55 11.33
C ILE A 292 11.42 0.26 12.01
N ASN A 293 11.18 1.51 11.61
CA ASN A 293 10.06 2.30 12.12
C ASN A 293 8.72 1.58 11.88
N GLY A 294 8.54 0.97 10.69
CA GLY A 294 7.37 0.14 10.37
C GLY A 294 7.22 -1.09 11.27
N ILE A 295 8.32 -1.69 11.72
CA ILE A 295 8.26 -2.77 12.73
C ILE A 295 7.70 -2.22 14.05
N PHE A 296 8.19 -1.06 14.48
CA PHE A 296 7.83 -0.49 15.79
C PHE A 296 6.41 0.07 15.88
N THR A 297 5.73 0.38 14.76
CA THR A 297 4.29 0.72 14.79
C THR A 297 3.44 -0.43 15.35
N SER A 298 3.95 -1.67 15.30
CA SER A 298 3.29 -2.84 15.88
C SER A 298 3.63 -3.11 17.35
N CYS A 299 4.54 -2.33 17.93
CA CYS A 299 5.15 -2.53 19.23
C CYS A 299 4.68 -1.55 20.30
N GLU A 300 3.71 -0.67 20.02
CA GLU A 300 3.26 0.41 20.92
C GLU A 300 2.90 -0.05 22.35
N LYS A 301 2.43 -1.29 22.53
CA LYS A 301 2.10 -1.84 23.86
C LYS A 301 3.30 -2.40 24.63
N LEU A 302 4.44 -2.56 23.97
CA LEU A 302 5.65 -3.19 24.50
C LEU A 302 6.75 -2.17 24.81
N VAL A 303 6.73 -1.02 24.13
CA VAL A 303 7.71 0.05 24.27
C VAL A 303 7.04 1.36 24.68
N SER A 304 7.77 2.25 25.32
CA SER A 304 7.35 3.60 25.70
C SER A 304 8.42 4.61 25.30
N GLU A 305 8.03 5.88 25.14
CA GLU A 305 8.95 6.95 24.72
C GLU A 305 9.76 6.56 23.46
N TYR A 306 9.07 5.97 22.49
CA TYR A 306 9.65 5.65 21.19
C TYR A 306 9.86 6.92 20.39
N HIS A 307 11.09 7.17 19.98
CA HIS A 307 11.47 8.32 19.17
C HIS A 307 12.36 7.89 18.00
N SER A 308 12.17 8.53 16.85
CA SER A 308 12.98 8.38 15.64
C SER A 308 13.56 9.75 15.26
N ASN A 309 14.83 9.78 14.81
CA ASN A 309 15.59 11.01 14.52
C ASN A 309 15.56 12.00 15.70
N TYR A 310 15.84 11.49 16.89
CA TYR A 310 15.64 12.21 18.14
C TYR A 310 16.90 12.95 18.57
N GLU A 311 16.75 14.22 18.96
CA GLU A 311 17.85 15.01 19.51
C GLU A 311 18.25 14.46 20.89
N SER A 312 19.47 13.95 21.00
CA SER A 312 20.02 13.42 22.25
C SER A 312 21.52 13.62 22.31
N GLY A 313 22.05 13.87 23.51
CA GLY A 313 23.47 14.17 23.69
C GLY A 313 23.88 15.35 22.81
N ASN A 314 24.81 15.11 21.88
CA ASN A 314 25.36 16.13 20.99
C ASN A 314 24.85 16.03 19.53
N GLY A 315 23.80 15.24 19.26
CA GLY A 315 23.33 15.01 17.88
C GLY A 315 21.95 14.39 17.78
N TYR A 316 21.69 13.71 16.67
CA TYR A 316 20.42 13.02 16.39
C TYR A 316 20.67 11.53 16.25
N LEU A 317 20.04 10.74 17.12
CA LEU A 317 20.08 9.28 17.04
C LEU A 317 18.94 8.77 16.17
N ASP A 318 19.14 7.63 15.52
CA ASP A 318 18.14 7.10 14.59
C ASP A 318 16.88 6.63 15.30
N ILE A 319 17.01 5.76 16.31
CA ILE A 319 15.88 5.22 17.09
C ILE A 319 16.23 5.05 18.56
N THR A 320 15.34 5.47 19.47
CA THR A 320 15.41 5.12 20.88
C THR A 320 14.03 4.82 21.45
N PHE A 321 13.99 3.96 22.48
CA PHE A 321 12.78 3.71 23.26
C PHE A 321 13.13 3.15 24.64
N LYS A 322 12.12 3.09 25.50
CA LYS A 322 12.16 2.40 26.79
C LYS A 322 11.33 1.13 26.75
N ALA A 323 11.78 0.12 27.48
CA ALA A 323 11.11 -1.17 27.58
C ALA A 323 11.01 -1.62 29.05
N GLU A 324 10.31 -2.74 29.28
CA GLU A 324 10.12 -3.36 30.60
C GLU A 324 9.66 -2.35 31.68
N ARG A 325 8.58 -1.63 31.39
CA ARG A 325 8.04 -0.59 32.30
C ARG A 325 9.04 0.52 32.62
N ASN A 326 9.87 0.89 31.66
CA ASN A 326 10.87 1.96 31.71
C ASN A 326 12.11 1.64 32.57
N THR A 327 12.42 0.36 32.80
CA THR A 327 13.66 -0.05 33.47
C THR A 327 14.82 -0.21 32.50
N LYS A 328 14.54 -0.35 31.20
CA LYS A 328 15.56 -0.52 30.17
C LYS A 328 15.42 0.55 29.10
N ALA A 329 16.55 1.08 28.64
CA ALA A 329 16.60 1.96 27.48
C ALA A 329 17.38 1.29 26.35
N VAL A 330 16.89 1.51 25.14
CA VAL A 330 17.49 0.99 23.91
C VAL A 330 17.81 2.17 23.00
N ILE A 331 19.01 2.17 22.44
CA ILE A 331 19.50 3.14 21.47
C ILE A 331 19.97 2.35 20.26
N ILE A 332 19.51 2.74 19.07
CA ILE A 332 19.83 2.07 17.82
C ILE A 332 20.36 3.13 16.86
N GLU A 333 21.51 2.81 16.27
CA GLU A 333 22.10 3.53 15.15
C GLU A 333 22.15 2.58 13.94
N ILE A 334 21.68 3.05 12.80
CA ILE A 334 21.50 2.29 11.57
C ILE A 334 22.56 2.73 10.57
N LYS A 335 23.25 1.76 9.96
CA LYS A 335 24.12 1.97 8.80
C LYS A 335 23.67 1.07 7.65
N ALA A 336 24.05 1.43 6.43
CA ALA A 336 23.74 0.62 5.26
C ALA A 336 24.87 0.66 4.23
N THR A 337 25.11 -0.48 3.59
CA THR A 337 26.12 -0.64 2.53
C THR A 337 25.60 -1.55 1.41
N SER A 338 26.20 -1.43 0.22
CA SER A 338 25.99 -2.37 -0.88
C SER A 338 27.03 -3.50 -0.92
N ASN A 339 28.07 -3.40 -0.08
CA ASN A 339 29.23 -4.29 -0.06
C ASN A 339 29.37 -4.92 1.34
N GLU A 340 29.25 -6.25 1.39
CA GLU A 340 29.27 -7.04 2.64
C GLU A 340 30.58 -6.86 3.41
N VAL A 341 31.70 -6.64 2.72
CA VAL A 341 33.02 -6.47 3.34
C VAL A 341 33.09 -5.25 4.26
N ASP A 342 32.24 -4.25 4.04
CA ASP A 342 32.25 -2.99 4.81
C ASP A 342 31.39 -3.08 6.08
N MET A 343 30.62 -4.17 6.26
CA MET A 343 29.62 -4.25 7.32
C MET A 343 30.22 -4.22 8.73
N ASP A 344 31.33 -4.93 8.96
CA ASP A 344 32.00 -4.98 10.26
C ASP A 344 32.53 -3.59 10.67
N GLU A 345 33.15 -2.87 9.72
CA GLU A 345 33.66 -1.51 9.97
C GLU A 345 32.51 -0.54 10.28
N LEU A 346 31.42 -0.61 9.51
CA LEU A 346 30.24 0.22 9.73
C LEU A 346 29.55 -0.08 11.05
N ALA A 347 29.55 -1.34 11.50
CA ALA A 347 28.97 -1.75 12.77
C ALA A 347 29.75 -1.15 13.95
N ALA A 348 31.08 -1.20 13.86
CA ALA A 348 31.96 -0.55 14.83
C ALA A 348 31.76 0.98 14.84
N LYS A 349 31.62 1.61 13.67
CA LYS A 349 31.33 3.05 13.54
C LYS A 349 29.98 3.42 14.16
N ALA A 350 28.93 2.62 13.95
CA ALA A 350 27.62 2.86 14.53
C ALA A 350 27.66 2.88 16.07
N LEU A 351 28.32 1.89 16.69
CA LEU A 351 28.50 1.89 18.15
C LEU A 351 29.36 3.05 18.63
N SER A 352 30.46 3.35 17.94
CA SER A 352 31.35 4.47 18.30
C SER A 352 30.60 5.80 18.24
N GLN A 353 29.75 6.00 17.22
CA GLN A 353 28.92 7.20 17.09
C GLN A 353 27.97 7.36 18.28
N ILE A 354 27.32 6.29 18.75
CA ILE A 354 26.44 6.34 19.94
C ILE A 354 27.20 6.85 21.17
N GLU A 355 28.45 6.41 21.35
CA GLU A 355 29.28 6.77 22.49
C GLU A 355 29.84 8.20 22.37
N GLU A 356 30.43 8.54 21.23
CA GLU A 356 31.01 9.86 20.96
C GLU A 356 29.98 10.98 21.05
N MET A 357 28.77 10.73 20.53
CA MET A 357 27.66 11.68 20.58
C MET A 357 26.91 11.68 21.92
N ASN A 358 27.31 10.82 22.88
CA ASN A 358 26.75 10.74 24.22
C ASN A 358 25.22 10.52 24.25
N TYR A 359 24.68 9.76 23.28
CA TYR A 359 23.24 9.54 23.15
C TYR A 359 22.59 8.88 24.37
N ALA A 360 23.37 8.17 25.19
CA ALA A 360 22.91 7.52 26.42
C ALA A 360 22.79 8.46 27.64
N GLN A 361 23.33 9.68 27.56
CA GLN A 361 23.41 10.60 28.70
C GLN A 361 22.05 10.88 29.38
N PRO A 362 20.93 11.09 28.65
CA PRO A 362 19.63 11.33 29.29
C PRO A 362 19.11 10.14 30.10
N PHE A 363 19.51 8.92 29.76
CA PHE A 363 19.07 7.69 30.43
C PHE A 363 19.88 7.41 31.69
N PHE A 364 21.17 7.73 31.71
CA PHE A 364 22.00 7.59 32.92
C PHE A 364 21.47 8.40 34.11
N LYS A 365 20.85 9.55 33.84
CA LYS A 365 20.26 10.45 34.85
C LYS A 365 18.95 9.92 35.46
N GLN A 366 18.35 8.88 34.88
CA GLN A 366 17.07 8.34 35.34
C GLN A 366 17.31 7.13 36.25
N SER A 367 16.95 7.26 37.53
CA SER A 367 17.14 6.21 38.55
C SER A 367 16.39 4.91 38.24
N LYS A 368 15.25 5.02 37.56
CA LYS A 368 14.43 3.86 37.17
C LYS A 368 15.08 3.00 36.09
N ILE A 369 15.95 3.58 35.25
CA ILE A 369 16.64 2.86 34.19
C ILE A 369 17.81 2.10 34.80
N THR A 370 17.72 0.79 34.84
CA THR A 370 18.74 -0.12 35.35
C THR A 370 19.68 -0.61 34.26
N GLU A 371 19.21 -0.70 33.01
CA GLU A 371 20.02 -1.20 31.89
C GLU A 371 19.90 -0.31 30.65
N ILE A 372 21.01 -0.12 29.93
CA ILE A 372 21.04 0.63 28.67
C ILE A 372 21.75 -0.21 27.62
N TYR A 373 21.07 -0.47 26.51
CA TYR A 373 21.61 -1.22 25.39
C TYR A 373 21.77 -0.32 24.16
N ALA A 374 22.98 -0.28 23.62
CA ALA A 374 23.31 0.41 22.37
C ALA A 374 23.52 -0.61 21.26
N TYR A 375 22.90 -0.37 20.11
CA TYR A 375 22.96 -1.25 18.94
C TYR A 375 23.45 -0.52 17.71
N GLY A 376 24.40 -1.13 17.02
CA GLY A 376 24.72 -0.83 15.64
C GLY A 376 24.04 -1.86 14.74
N LEU A 377 23.09 -1.42 13.90
CA LEU A 377 22.45 -2.27 12.90
C LEU A 377 22.99 -1.89 11.52
N VAL A 378 23.68 -2.80 10.86
CA VAL A 378 24.20 -2.56 9.50
C VAL A 378 23.46 -3.43 8.52
N PHE A 379 22.85 -2.83 7.52
CA PHE A 379 22.12 -3.56 6.48
C PHE A 379 22.92 -3.64 5.19
N CYS A 380 22.86 -4.81 4.54
CA CYS A 380 23.37 -5.02 3.20
C CYS A 380 22.34 -5.79 2.37
N LYS A 381 21.58 -5.08 1.53
CA LYS A 381 20.51 -5.66 0.70
C LYS A 381 19.46 -6.39 1.56
N LYS A 382 19.42 -7.72 1.52
CA LYS A 382 18.49 -8.55 2.31
C LYS A 382 19.15 -9.17 3.56
N ASP A 383 20.37 -8.75 3.89
CA ASP A 383 21.09 -9.25 5.06
C ASP A 383 21.41 -8.10 6.05
N CYS A 384 21.75 -8.44 7.28
CA CYS A 384 22.13 -7.49 8.31
C CYS A 384 23.18 -8.03 9.29
N LEU A 385 23.95 -7.11 9.86
CA LEU A 385 24.83 -7.36 10.99
C LEU A 385 24.30 -6.58 12.20
N VAL A 386 24.26 -7.25 13.35
CA VAL A 386 23.80 -6.69 14.61
C VAL A 386 24.95 -6.73 15.58
N VAL A 387 25.38 -5.57 16.08
CA VAL A 387 26.31 -5.45 17.19
C VAL A 387 25.64 -4.76 18.36
N CYS A 388 25.95 -5.20 19.58
CA CYS A 388 25.35 -4.66 20.80
C CYS A 388 26.41 -4.37 21.86
N LYS A 389 26.25 -3.26 22.57
CA LYS A 389 27.02 -2.90 23.76
C LYS A 389 26.07 -2.54 24.92
N LYS A 390 26.25 -3.17 26.08
CA LYS A 390 25.56 -2.78 27.31
C LYS A 390 26.31 -1.62 27.95
N LEU A 391 25.68 -0.45 28.06
CA LEU A 391 26.25 0.78 28.59
C LEU A 391 25.97 0.97 30.08
N LYS A 392 24.92 0.34 30.59
CA LYS A 392 24.54 0.30 32.01
C LYS A 392 24.00 -1.07 32.36
#